data_AF-A0A7C6TGV3-F1
#
_entry.id   AF-A0A7C6TGV3-F1
#
_cell.length_a   1.000
_cell.length_b   1.000
_cell.length_c   1.000
_cell.angle_alpha   90.00
_cell.angle_beta   90.00
_cell.angle_gamma   90.00
#
_symmetry.space_group_name_H-M   'P 1'
#
loop_
_entity.id
_entity.type
_entity.pdbx_description
1 polymer ?
#
loop_
_entity_poly.entity_id
_entity_poly.type
_entity_poly.pdbx_seq_one_letter_code
_entity_poly.pdbx_strand_id
1 'polypeptide(L)'
;AAETLGLDVAAEADRLRAEIWATWEIDPHVLALVDRVRERYRVAMLTNATDAMEDLLAERYGVADRFEAIVNSARVGVAKPDPAIYAELLRRLRLEAGEVMFIDDRAENVAAAASLGMHVAWFLGAAELERQLEPYLRSSAARAARDGAPS
;
A
#
# COMPACT_ATOMS: atom_id res chain seq x y z
N ALA A 1 -8.70 5.19 -41.83
CA ALA A 1 -9.64 4.12 -41.40
C ALA A 1 -9.92 4.11 -39.88
N ALA A 2 -9.52 5.15 -39.11
CA ALA A 2 -9.95 5.37 -37.72
C ALA A 2 -10.77 6.66 -37.55
N GLU A 3 -11.10 7.36 -38.64
CA GLU A 3 -11.85 8.63 -38.64
C GLU A 3 -13.38 8.46 -38.75
N THR A 4 -13.91 7.24 -38.81
CA THR A 4 -15.30 6.99 -39.28
C THR A 4 -16.31 6.65 -38.19
N LEU A 5 -15.98 6.75 -36.90
CA LEU A 5 -16.93 6.45 -35.81
C LEU A 5 -17.37 7.65 -34.95
N GLY A 6 -16.78 8.84 -35.11
CA GLY A 6 -17.16 10.01 -34.31
C GLY A 6 -17.00 9.84 -32.79
N LEU A 7 -16.27 8.79 -32.37
CA LEU A 7 -15.99 8.50 -30.97
C LEU A 7 -14.76 9.31 -30.57
N ASP A 8 -14.95 10.20 -29.61
CA ASP A 8 -13.83 10.75 -28.84
C ASP A 8 -13.32 9.65 -27.91
N VAL A 9 -12.32 8.93 -28.40
CA VAL A 9 -11.69 7.81 -27.69
C VAL A 9 -11.13 8.25 -26.33
N ALA A 10 -10.70 9.50 -26.19
CA ALA A 10 -10.22 10.02 -24.92
C ALA A 10 -11.37 10.21 -23.94
N ALA A 11 -12.45 10.86 -24.37
CA ALA A 11 -13.63 11.06 -23.54
C ALA A 11 -14.27 9.73 -23.09
N GLU A 12 -14.32 8.73 -23.97
CA GLU A 12 -14.88 7.42 -23.62
C GLU A 12 -13.96 6.64 -22.67
N ALA A 13 -12.64 6.75 -22.85
CA ALA A 13 -11.69 6.16 -21.91
C ALA A 13 -11.77 6.81 -20.52
N ASP A 14 -11.95 8.13 -20.45
CA ASP A 14 -12.13 8.85 -19.18
C ASP A 14 -13.43 8.49 -18.50
N ARG A 15 -14.52 8.31 -19.26
CA ARG A 15 -15.79 7.81 -18.74
C ARG A 15 -15.67 6.41 -18.15
N LEU A 16 -15.07 5.48 -18.89
CA LEU A 16 -14.88 4.11 -18.43
C LEU A 16 -13.99 4.05 -17.18
N ARG A 17 -12.93 4.86 -17.13
CA ARG A 17 -12.10 5.01 -15.92
C ARG A 17 -12.95 5.48 -14.74
N ALA A 18 -13.73 6.54 -14.91
CA ALA A 18 -14.59 7.06 -13.85
C ALA A 18 -15.58 6.00 -13.34
N GLU A 19 -16.18 5.20 -14.22
CA GLU A 19 -17.08 4.10 -13.85
C GLU A 19 -16.36 2.98 -13.11
N ILE A 20 -15.17 2.56 -13.55
CA ILE A 20 -14.36 1.56 -12.84
C ILE A 20 -14.01 2.06 -11.44
N TRP A 21 -13.52 3.29 -11.31
CA TRP A 21 -13.21 3.86 -10.02
C TRP A 21 -14.47 4.08 -9.16
N ALA A 22 -15.64 4.29 -9.76
CA ALA A 22 -16.89 4.40 -9.02
C ALA A 22 -17.18 3.15 -8.17
N THR A 23 -16.73 1.97 -8.64
CA THR A 23 -16.91 0.69 -7.94
C THR A 23 -15.92 0.44 -6.80
N TRP A 24 -14.88 1.27 -6.67
CA TRP A 24 -13.86 1.09 -5.64
C TRP A 24 -14.30 1.73 -4.33
N GLU A 25 -14.23 0.94 -3.26
CA GLU A 25 -14.56 1.36 -1.89
C GLU A 25 -13.34 1.17 -0.98
N ILE A 26 -13.24 2.02 0.05
CA ILE A 26 -12.25 1.87 1.11
C ILE A 26 -12.76 0.83 2.09
N ASP A 27 -11.97 -0.20 2.36
CA ASP A 27 -12.23 -1.11 3.48
C ASP A 27 -11.99 -0.38 4.81
N PRO A 28 -13.03 -0.12 5.61
CA PRO A 28 -12.92 0.63 6.86
C PRO A 28 -12.08 -0.10 7.91
N HIS A 29 -12.01 -1.43 7.88
CA HIS A 29 -11.20 -2.21 8.82
C HIS A 29 -9.71 -2.07 8.51
N VAL A 30 -9.34 -2.09 7.23
CA VAL A 30 -7.96 -1.84 6.80
C VAL A 30 -7.58 -0.39 7.12
N LEU A 31 -8.47 0.57 6.89
CA LEU A 31 -8.21 1.98 7.20
C LEU A 31 -7.97 2.20 8.71
N ALA A 32 -8.79 1.59 9.56
CA ALA A 32 -8.60 1.64 11.01
C ALA A 32 -7.28 0.98 11.45
N LEU A 33 -6.84 -0.08 10.76
CA LEU A 33 -5.55 -0.70 11.02
C LEU A 33 -4.39 0.21 10.60
N VAL A 34 -4.49 0.89 9.45
CA VAL A 34 -3.53 1.93 9.04
C VAL A 34 -3.42 3.01 10.11
N ASP A 35 -4.56 3.53 10.61
CA ASP A 35 -4.57 4.58 11.63
C ASP A 35 -3.89 4.12 12.93
N ARG A 36 -4.09 2.86 13.36
CA ARG A 36 -3.36 2.29 14.52
C ARG A 36 -1.86 2.11 14.25
N VAL A 37 -1.46 1.67 13.06
CA VAL A 37 -0.04 1.49 12.69
C VAL A 37 0.67 2.84 12.73
N ARG A 38 0.02 3.91 12.26
CA ARG A 38 0.56 5.28 12.22
C ARG A 38 0.90 5.86 13.59
N GLU A 39 0.30 5.34 14.67
CA GLU A 39 0.66 5.75 16.04
C GLU A 39 2.10 5.36 16.42
N ARG A 40 2.73 4.45 15.67
CA ARG A 40 4.04 3.84 16.01
C ARG A 40 5.03 3.78 14.86
N TYR A 41 4.53 3.64 13.63
CA TYR A 41 5.33 3.44 12.44
C TYR A 41 4.95 4.44 11.35
N ARG A 42 5.92 4.74 10.49
CA ARG A 42 5.68 5.48 9.25
C ARG A 42 4.92 4.57 8.29
N VAL A 43 3.91 5.11 7.61
CA VAL A 43 3.11 4.36 6.63
C VAL A 43 3.27 5.01 5.26
N ALA A 44 3.53 4.19 4.25
CA ALA A 44 3.67 4.61 2.87
C ALA A 44 2.89 3.67 1.96
N MET A 45 2.49 4.16 0.79
CA MET A 45 1.79 3.38 -0.23
C MET A 45 2.73 3.12 -1.40
N LEU A 46 2.82 1.85 -1.82
CA LEU A 46 3.48 1.44 -3.06
C LEU A 46 2.46 0.70 -3.93
N THR A 47 2.04 1.31 -5.04
CA THR A 47 0.88 0.84 -5.81
C THR A 47 1.15 0.75 -7.31
N ASN A 48 0.60 -0.29 -7.94
CA ASN A 48 0.48 -0.38 -9.38
C ASN A 48 -0.88 0.21 -9.77
N ALA A 49 -0.91 1.48 -10.14
CA ALA A 49 -2.15 2.19 -10.44
C ALA A 49 -1.99 3.13 -11.63
N THR A 50 -3.10 3.76 -12.03
CA THR A 50 -3.11 4.84 -13.03
C THR A 50 -2.71 6.17 -12.39
N ASP A 51 -2.57 7.19 -13.22
CA ASP A 51 -2.32 8.59 -12.82
C ASP A 51 -3.44 9.20 -11.97
N ALA A 52 -4.69 8.73 -12.10
CA ALA A 52 -5.83 9.18 -11.30
C ALA A 52 -5.77 8.80 -9.80
N MET A 53 -4.89 7.87 -9.40
CA MET A 53 -4.89 7.30 -8.04
C MET A 53 -4.68 8.34 -6.94
N GLU A 54 -3.77 9.30 -7.15
CA GLU A 54 -3.45 10.31 -6.13
C GLU A 54 -4.63 11.25 -5.90
N ASP A 55 -5.29 11.70 -6.97
CA ASP A 55 -6.48 12.55 -6.89
C ASP A 55 -7.65 11.80 -6.24
N LEU A 56 -7.83 10.51 -6.54
CA LEU A 56 -8.82 9.67 -5.88
C LEU A 56 -8.57 9.56 -4.37
N LEU A 57 -7.32 9.32 -3.96
CA LEU A 57 -6.96 9.22 -2.54
C LEU A 57 -7.15 10.55 -1.81
N ALA A 58 -6.84 11.68 -2.46
CA ALA A 58 -6.92 13.00 -1.87
C ALA A 58 -8.34 13.56 -1.83
N GLU A 59 -9.03 13.58 -2.97
CA GLU A 59 -10.28 14.31 -3.14
C GLU A 59 -11.51 13.44 -2.88
N ARG A 60 -11.49 12.19 -3.35
CA ARG A 60 -12.65 11.30 -3.23
C ARG A 60 -12.67 10.56 -1.90
N TYR A 61 -11.55 9.96 -1.54
CA TYR A 61 -11.47 9.11 -0.35
C TYR A 61 -11.01 9.87 0.89
N GLY A 62 -10.27 10.98 0.74
CA GLY A 62 -9.78 11.77 1.87
C GLY A 62 -8.83 10.97 2.78
N VAL A 63 -7.99 10.13 2.19
CA VAL A 63 -7.06 9.24 2.90
C VAL A 63 -5.59 9.44 2.52
N ALA A 64 -5.29 10.32 1.55
CA ALA A 64 -3.93 10.56 1.09
C ALA A 64 -2.99 11.00 2.24
N ASP A 65 -3.51 11.75 3.21
CA ASP A 65 -2.79 12.23 4.40
C ASP A 65 -2.36 11.12 5.38
N ARG A 66 -2.85 9.90 5.19
CA ARG A 66 -2.44 8.72 5.97
C ARG A 66 -1.08 8.17 5.55
N PHE A 67 -0.62 8.54 4.35
CA PHE A 67 0.61 8.03 3.79
C PHE A 67 1.66 9.14 3.74
N GLU A 68 2.80 8.92 4.38
CA GLU A 68 3.94 9.85 4.32
C GLU A 68 4.49 9.95 2.89
N ALA A 69 4.41 8.86 2.14
CA ALA A 69 4.77 8.81 0.74
C ALA A 69 3.83 7.90 -0.04
N ILE A 70 3.51 8.30 -1.28
CA ILE A 70 2.81 7.49 -2.26
C ILE A 70 3.77 7.28 -3.45
N VAL A 71 4.11 6.02 -3.72
CA VAL A 71 4.90 5.58 -4.88
C VAL A 71 3.95 4.86 -5.82
N ASN A 72 3.58 5.54 -6.89
CA ASN A 72 2.65 5.03 -7.90
C ASN A 72 3.41 4.69 -9.18
N SER A 73 3.22 3.47 -9.70
CA SER A 73 3.86 2.99 -10.92
C SER A 73 3.65 3.93 -12.11
N ALA A 74 2.47 4.54 -12.24
CA ALA A 74 2.18 5.50 -13.30
C ALA A 74 3.06 6.76 -13.26
N ARG A 75 3.59 7.14 -12.08
CA ARG A 75 4.48 8.30 -11.92
C ARG A 75 5.96 7.95 -12.10
N VAL A 76 6.35 6.75 -11.67
CA VAL A 76 7.78 6.34 -11.65
C VAL A 76 8.17 5.50 -12.87
N GLY A 77 7.21 5.06 -13.67
CA GLY A 77 7.44 4.33 -14.93
C GLY A 77 7.85 2.85 -14.75
N VAL A 78 7.83 2.35 -13.52
CA VAL A 78 8.15 0.96 -13.16
C VAL A 78 7.06 0.44 -12.22
N ALA A 79 6.66 -0.82 -12.38
CA ALA A 79 5.60 -1.46 -11.62
C ALA A 79 6.13 -2.65 -10.81
N LYS A 80 5.51 -2.95 -9.66
CA LYS A 80 5.75 -4.22 -8.96
C LYS A 80 5.41 -5.40 -9.91
N PRO A 81 6.16 -6.52 -9.87
CA PRO A 81 7.19 -6.89 -8.90
C PRO A 81 8.62 -6.47 -9.28
N ASP A 82 8.83 -5.52 -10.19
CA ASP A 82 10.18 -5.06 -10.56
C ASP A 82 10.92 -4.47 -9.35
N PRO A 83 12.14 -4.95 -9.00
CA PRO A 83 12.92 -4.46 -7.87
C PRO A 83 13.12 -2.94 -7.81
N ALA A 84 13.16 -2.25 -8.95
CA ALA A 84 13.44 -0.82 -9.00
C ALA A 84 12.35 0.03 -8.33
N ILE A 85 11.08 -0.43 -8.31
CA ILE A 85 10.01 0.32 -7.64
C ILE A 85 10.13 0.27 -6.11
N TYR A 86 10.61 -0.85 -5.57
CA TYR A 86 10.89 -1.03 -4.14
C TYR A 86 12.10 -0.20 -3.72
N ALA A 87 13.14 -0.17 -4.55
CA ALA A 87 14.30 0.68 -4.34
C ALA A 87 13.92 2.17 -4.33
N GLU A 88 13.01 2.61 -5.22
CA GLU A 88 12.49 3.97 -5.22
C GLU A 88 11.70 4.29 -3.94
N LEU A 89 10.89 3.34 -3.43
CA LEU A 89 10.23 3.49 -2.13
C LEU A 89 11.24 3.68 -1.00
N LEU A 90 12.23 2.79 -0.89
CA LEU A 90 13.27 2.85 0.15
C LEU A 90 14.04 4.18 0.08
N ARG A 91 14.39 4.62 -1.13
CA ARG A 91 15.08 5.90 -1.36
C ARG A 91 14.25 7.10 -0.90
N ARG A 92 12.94 7.12 -1.19
CA ARG A 92 12.04 8.21 -0.72
C ARG A 92 11.90 8.22 0.79
N LEU A 93 11.78 7.04 1.40
CA LEU A 93 11.64 6.90 2.85
C LEU A 93 12.96 7.06 3.61
N ARG A 94 14.10 6.98 2.92
CA ARG A 94 15.45 6.95 3.51
C ARG A 94 15.57 5.85 4.57
N LEU A 95 15.10 4.66 4.21
CA LEU A 95 15.13 3.45 5.04
C LEU A 95 15.86 2.34 4.30
N GLU A 96 16.46 1.45 5.06
CA GLU A 96 16.99 0.18 4.56
C GLU A 96 15.86 -0.85 4.44
N ALA A 97 16.04 -1.86 3.57
CA ALA A 97 15.00 -2.86 3.32
C ALA A 97 14.54 -3.57 4.61
N GLY A 98 15.48 -3.95 5.49
CA GLY A 98 15.20 -4.61 6.76
C GLY A 98 14.44 -3.76 7.78
N GLU A 99 14.26 -2.46 7.53
CA GLU A 99 13.47 -1.56 8.37
C GLU A 99 12.02 -1.43 7.91
N VAL A 100 11.66 -2.07 6.79
CA VAL A 100 10.35 -1.94 6.15
C VAL A 100 9.62 -3.27 6.16
N MET A 101 8.35 -3.23 6.58
CA MET A 101 7.39 -4.31 6.33
C MET A 101 6.55 -3.97 5.10
N PHE A 102 6.63 -4.81 4.07
CA PHE A 102 5.83 -4.70 2.86
C PHE A 102 4.58 -5.60 2.94
N ILE A 103 3.41 -5.02 2.67
CA ILE A 103 2.12 -5.70 2.71
C ILE A 103 1.48 -5.61 1.33
N ASP A 104 1.14 -6.75 0.73
CA ASP A 104 0.52 -6.83 -0.60
C ASP A 104 -0.29 -8.12 -0.73
N ASP A 105 -1.31 -8.12 -1.59
CA ASP A 105 -2.19 -9.26 -1.83
C ASP A 105 -1.63 -10.22 -2.90
N ARG A 106 -0.70 -9.76 -3.74
CA ARG A 106 -0.07 -10.58 -4.79
C ARG A 106 1.20 -11.25 -4.26
N ALA A 107 1.22 -12.58 -4.27
CA ALA A 107 2.35 -13.38 -3.81
C ALA A 107 3.68 -13.02 -4.52
N GLU A 108 3.64 -12.66 -5.81
CA GLU A 108 4.83 -12.24 -6.57
C GLU A 108 5.42 -10.91 -6.05
N ASN A 109 4.57 -9.97 -5.64
CA ASN A 109 5.02 -8.69 -5.07
C ASN A 109 5.63 -8.90 -3.69
N VAL A 110 5.02 -9.77 -2.88
CA VAL A 110 5.52 -10.18 -1.58
C VAL A 110 6.88 -10.87 -1.72
N ALA A 111 7.02 -11.80 -2.65
CA ALA A 111 8.27 -12.51 -2.91
C ALA A 111 9.39 -11.56 -3.37
N ALA A 112 9.08 -10.61 -4.25
CA ALA A 112 10.05 -9.61 -4.70
C ALA A 112 10.54 -8.72 -3.54
N ALA A 113 9.63 -8.23 -2.69
CA ALA A 113 10.00 -7.45 -1.50
C ALA A 113 10.89 -8.26 -0.53
N ALA A 114 10.52 -9.51 -0.27
CA ALA A 114 11.31 -10.41 0.57
C ALA A 114 12.72 -10.66 0.00
N SER A 115 12.84 -10.79 -1.34
CA SER A 115 14.15 -10.98 -2.00
C SER A 115 15.11 -9.79 -1.81
N LEU A 116 14.57 -8.60 -1.52
CA LEU A 116 15.32 -7.37 -1.24
C LEU A 116 15.68 -7.21 0.25
N GLY A 117 15.23 -8.12 1.11
CA GLY A 117 15.48 -8.08 2.55
C GLY A 117 14.41 -7.35 3.36
N MET A 118 13.25 -7.03 2.77
CA MET A 118 12.12 -6.48 3.52
C MET A 118 11.47 -7.54 4.41
N HIS A 119 10.92 -7.11 5.55
CA HIS A 119 9.89 -7.88 6.21
C HIS A 119 8.64 -7.90 5.33
N VAL A 120 7.87 -8.98 5.35
CA VAL A 120 6.69 -9.08 4.51
C VAL A 120 5.49 -9.68 5.24
N ALA A 121 4.30 -9.25 4.86
CA ALA A 121 3.03 -9.86 5.26
C ALA A 121 2.14 -10.02 4.03
N TRP A 122 1.60 -11.22 3.82
CA TRP A 122 0.69 -11.46 2.71
C TRP A 122 -0.72 -11.04 3.11
N PHE A 123 -1.31 -10.12 2.36
CA PHE A 123 -2.66 -9.65 2.61
C PHE A 123 -3.69 -10.67 2.11
N LEU A 124 -4.37 -11.33 3.04
CA LEU A 124 -5.48 -12.26 2.79
C LEU A 124 -6.80 -11.76 3.38
N GLY A 125 -6.87 -10.48 3.74
CA GLY A 125 -8.00 -9.82 4.39
C GLY A 125 -7.64 -9.15 5.71
N ALA A 126 -8.50 -8.24 6.18
CA ALA A 126 -8.23 -7.38 7.33
C ALA A 126 -7.94 -8.15 8.63
N ALA A 127 -8.71 -9.20 8.93
CA ALA A 127 -8.54 -10.00 10.15
C ALA A 127 -7.17 -10.72 10.19
N GLU A 128 -6.74 -11.27 9.05
CA GLU A 128 -5.45 -11.95 8.96
C GLU A 128 -4.29 -10.95 8.98
N LEU A 129 -4.46 -9.78 8.36
CA LEU A 129 -3.47 -8.70 8.47
C LEU A 129 -3.33 -8.22 9.92
N GLU A 130 -4.43 -7.99 10.62
CA GLU A 130 -4.41 -7.62 12.04
C GLU A 130 -3.67 -8.67 12.88
N ARG A 131 -3.95 -9.96 12.67
CA ARG A 131 -3.24 -11.06 13.36
C ARG A 131 -1.73 -11.04 13.07
N GLN A 132 -1.32 -10.76 11.83
CA GLN A 132 0.09 -10.64 11.45
C GLN A 132 0.78 -9.42 12.07
N LEU A 133 0.06 -8.30 12.21
CA LEU A 133 0.60 -7.05 12.78
C LEU A 133 0.56 -6.97 14.31
N GLU A 134 -0.30 -7.77 14.95
CA GLU A 134 -0.48 -7.79 16.41
C GLU A 134 0.85 -7.82 17.23
N PRO A 135 1.87 -8.63 16.89
CA PRO A 135 3.14 -8.63 17.61
C PRO A 135 3.90 -7.29 17.58
N TYR A 136 3.66 -6.47 16.56
CA TYR A 136 4.32 -5.18 16.33
C TYR A 136 3.53 -4.00 16.91
N LEU A 137 2.22 -4.18 17.10
CA LEU A 137 1.31 -3.16 17.62
C LEU A 137 1.12 -3.24 19.14
N ARG A 138 1.42 -4.39 19.76
CA ARG A 138 1.41 -4.53 21.23
C ARG A 138 2.30 -3.47 21.89
N SER A 139 1.82 -2.88 22.99
CA SER A 139 2.64 -1.98 23.80
C SER A 139 3.77 -2.75 24.50
N SER A 140 4.91 -2.06 24.69
CA SER A 140 6.06 -2.57 25.47
C SER A 140 5.63 -3.09 26.87
N ALA A 141 4.58 -2.53 27.45
CA ALA A 141 4.02 -2.98 28.73
C ALA A 141 3.54 -4.46 28.72
N ALA A 142 3.16 -5.02 27.56
CA ALA A 142 2.73 -6.41 27.46
C ALA A 142 3.88 -7.43 27.30
N ARG A 143 5.09 -6.98 26.91
CA ARG A 143 6.29 -7.85 26.84
C ARG A 143 6.91 -8.07 28.22
N ALA A 144 6.99 -7.02 29.05
CA ALA A 144 7.56 -7.09 30.39
C ALA A 144 6.83 -8.08 31.33
N ALA A 145 5.54 -8.36 31.10
CA ALA A 145 4.77 -9.33 31.88
C ALA A 145 5.10 -10.81 31.57
N ARG A 146 5.82 -11.11 30.47
CA ARG A 146 6.19 -12.48 30.08
C ARG A 146 7.61 -12.86 30.48
N ASP A 147 8.51 -11.88 30.56
CA ASP A 147 9.93 -12.12 30.92
C ASP A 147 10.18 -12.06 32.44
N GLY A 148 9.13 -11.82 33.23
CA GLY A 148 9.18 -11.66 34.69
C GLY A 148 8.68 -12.85 35.51
N ALA A 149 8.73 -14.08 35.00
CA ALA A 149 8.47 -15.27 35.82
C ALA A 149 9.75 -15.62 36.61
N PRO A 150 9.74 -15.56 37.96
CA PRO A 150 10.93 -15.86 38.74
C PRO A 150 11.20 -17.37 38.74
N SER A 151 12.48 -17.73 38.59
CA SER A 151 13.02 -19.03 39.04
C SER A 151 13.08 -19.08 40.56
#